data_AF-A0A961DZ88-F1
#
_entry.id   AF-A0A961DZ88-F1
#
_cell.length_a   1.000
_cell.length_b   1.000
_cell.length_c   1.000
_cell.angle_alpha   90.00
_cell.angle_beta   90.00
_cell.angle_gamma   90.00
#
_symmetry.space_group_name_H-M   'P 1'
#
loop_
_entity.id
_entity.type
_entity.pdbx_description
1 polymer ?
#
loop_
_entity_poly.entity_id
_entity_poly.type
_entity_poly.pdbx_seq_one_letter_code
_entity_poly.pdbx_strand_id
1 'polypeptide(L)'
;MKITALTDTDGRVAARAAAVASIGAATIHLAVTPGHWREWLPSGLFFASVAVFQLLWAFLAWTRPPTALLATGIGVSTGLAALWVFSRTAGAPFGPNAGQTEAVKAAGICALLLECYIIMGAA
;
A
#
# COMPACT_ATOMS: atom_id res chain seq x y z
N MET A 1 13.50 -24.47 28.40
CA MET A 1 14.29 -23.27 28.05
C MET A 1 13.33 -22.09 27.90
N LYS A 2 13.18 -21.26 28.93
CA LYS A 2 12.36 -20.03 28.88
C LYS A 2 13.19 -18.99 28.14
N ILE A 3 12.90 -18.77 26.86
CA ILE A 3 13.46 -17.63 26.13
C ILE A 3 12.63 -16.41 26.52
N THR A 4 13.32 -15.53 27.23
CA THR A 4 12.93 -14.24 27.77
C THR A 4 12.00 -13.48 26.83
N ALA A 5 10.83 -13.08 27.34
CA ALA A 5 10.00 -12.03 26.76
C ALA A 5 10.75 -10.69 26.85
N LEU A 6 11.79 -10.53 26.04
CA LEU A 6 12.27 -9.22 25.65
C LEU A 6 11.26 -8.72 24.62
N THR A 7 10.59 -7.64 24.95
CA THR A 7 9.71 -6.91 24.04
C THR A 7 10.49 -6.60 22.77
N ASP A 8 10.28 -7.39 21.71
CA ASP A 8 10.93 -7.23 20.41
C ASP A 8 10.81 -5.78 19.95
N THR A 9 11.93 -5.05 20.02
CA THR A 9 12.00 -3.61 19.76
C THR A 9 12.18 -3.38 18.27
N ASP A 10 12.90 -4.27 17.61
CA ASP A 10 13.17 -4.22 16.17
C ASP A 10 11.86 -4.41 15.40
N GLY A 11 11.05 -5.41 15.76
CA GLY A 11 9.72 -5.61 15.17
C GLY A 11 8.78 -4.42 15.39
N ARG A 12 8.85 -3.74 16.54
CA ARG A 12 8.04 -2.53 16.80
C ARG A 12 8.50 -1.33 15.97
N VAL A 13 9.79 -1.16 15.82
CA VAL A 13 10.36 -0.08 14.99
C VAL A 13 10.00 -0.34 13.53
N ALA A 14 10.13 -1.58 13.05
CA ALA A 14 9.71 -2.00 11.71
C ALA A 14 8.23 -1.71 11.46
N ALA A 15 7.32 -2.10 12.37
CA ALA A 15 5.89 -1.84 12.24
C ALA A 15 5.54 -0.34 12.22
N ARG A 16 6.24 0.48 13.02
CA ARG A 16 6.06 1.93 13.01
C ARG A 16 6.56 2.56 11.71
N ALA A 17 7.69 2.09 11.20
CA ALA A 17 8.19 2.56 9.93
C ALA A 17 7.26 2.14 8.77
N ALA A 18 6.67 0.93 8.82
CA ALA A 18 5.64 0.49 7.88
C ALA A 18 4.40 1.40 7.94
N ALA A 19 3.98 1.83 9.14
CA ALA A 19 2.91 2.80 9.28
C ALA A 19 3.25 4.17 8.65
N VAL A 20 4.48 4.66 8.79
CA VAL A 20 4.93 5.90 8.10
C VAL A 20 4.91 5.72 6.59
N ALA A 21 5.43 4.60 6.09
CA ALA A 21 5.40 4.28 4.66
C ALA A 21 3.95 4.21 4.13
N SER A 22 3.04 3.63 4.91
CA SER A 22 1.61 3.57 4.59
C SER A 22 0.95 4.95 4.51
N ILE A 23 1.32 5.89 5.39
CA ILE A 23 0.86 7.29 5.28
C ILE A 23 1.39 7.95 3.99
N GLY A 24 2.66 7.71 3.65
CA GLY A 24 3.24 8.19 2.40
C GLY A 24 2.52 7.65 1.17
N ALA A 25 2.26 6.35 1.14
CA ALA A 25 1.53 5.69 0.05
C ALA A 25 0.09 6.22 -0.05
N ALA A 26 -0.60 6.38 1.08
CA ALA A 26 -1.95 6.94 1.13
C ALA A 26 -2.02 8.35 0.53
N THR A 27 -1.00 9.16 0.80
CA THR A 27 -0.88 10.52 0.27
C THR A 27 -0.79 10.50 -1.26
N ILE A 28 0.03 9.59 -1.83
CA ILE A 28 0.16 9.45 -3.28
C ILE A 28 -1.16 8.95 -3.90
N HIS A 29 -1.78 7.92 -3.31
CA HIS A 29 -3.05 7.39 -3.80
C HIS A 29 -4.15 8.44 -3.79
N LEU A 30 -4.26 9.21 -2.71
CA LEU A 30 -5.22 10.32 -2.62
C LEU A 30 -4.93 11.41 -3.65
N ALA A 31 -3.66 11.76 -3.88
CA ALA A 31 -3.28 12.78 -4.85
C ALA A 31 -3.61 12.39 -6.30
N VAL A 32 -3.53 11.10 -6.65
CA VAL A 32 -3.88 10.63 -7.99
C VAL A 32 -5.39 10.37 -8.18
N THR A 33 -6.17 10.28 -7.10
CA THR A 33 -7.62 10.02 -7.14
C THR A 33 -8.39 10.94 -8.10
N PRO A 34 -8.24 12.29 -8.08
CA PRO A 34 -9.05 13.16 -8.94
C PRO A 34 -8.76 12.98 -10.44
N GLY A 35 -7.54 12.55 -10.79
CA GLY A 35 -7.19 12.19 -12.17
C GLY A 35 -7.98 10.98 -12.63
N HIS A 36 -7.88 9.90 -11.87
CA HIS A 36 -8.55 8.63 -12.14
C HIS A 36 -10.08 8.75 -12.09
N TRP A 37 -10.62 9.55 -11.18
CA TRP A 37 -12.05 9.79 -11.07
C TRP A 37 -12.64 10.40 -12.35
N ARG A 38 -11.93 11.37 -12.96
CA ARG A 38 -12.37 12.05 -14.18
C ARG A 38 -12.26 11.15 -15.41
N GLU A 39 -11.29 10.25 -15.42
CA GLU A 39 -11.11 9.28 -16.50
C GLU A 39 -12.11 8.11 -16.39
N TRP A 40 -12.22 7.52 -15.21
CA TRP A 40 -13.09 6.39 -14.93
C TRP A 40 -13.45 6.32 -13.44
N LEU A 41 -14.72 6.59 -13.12
CA LEU A 41 -15.20 6.66 -11.73
C LEU A 41 -14.76 5.48 -10.83
N PRO A 42 -14.84 4.21 -11.27
CA PRO A 42 -14.36 3.08 -10.47
C PRO A 42 -12.89 3.13 -10.09
N SER A 43 -11.98 3.62 -10.95
CA SER A 43 -10.56 3.76 -10.58
C SER A 43 -10.37 4.88 -9.56
N GLY A 44 -11.11 5.98 -9.68
CA GLY A 44 -11.15 7.02 -8.65
C GLY A 44 -11.57 6.48 -7.28
N LEU A 45 -12.67 5.72 -7.23
CA LEU A 45 -13.15 5.08 -5.99
C LEU A 45 -12.15 4.07 -5.42
N PHE A 46 -11.48 3.30 -6.28
CA PHE A 46 -10.44 2.37 -5.89
C PHE A 46 -9.30 3.10 -5.17
N PHE A 47 -8.70 4.13 -5.78
CA PHE A 47 -7.61 4.87 -5.16
C PHE A 47 -8.03 5.60 -3.87
N ALA A 48 -9.24 6.15 -3.83
CA ALA A 48 -9.78 6.76 -2.62
C ALA A 48 -9.92 5.73 -1.47
N SER A 49 -10.45 4.55 -1.78
CA SER A 49 -10.63 3.46 -0.81
C SER A 49 -9.29 2.94 -0.30
N VAL A 50 -8.30 2.80 -1.19
CA VAL A 50 -6.93 2.41 -0.83
C VAL A 50 -6.30 3.45 0.09
N ALA A 51 -6.42 4.74 -0.22
CA ALA A 51 -5.86 5.81 0.61
C ALA A 51 -6.49 5.80 2.02
N VAL A 52 -7.82 5.65 2.12
CA VAL A 52 -8.52 5.54 3.41
C VAL A 52 -8.05 4.29 4.17
N PHE A 53 -7.97 3.14 3.49
CA PHE A 53 -7.46 1.91 4.10
C PHE A 53 -6.06 2.11 4.66
N GLN A 54 -5.14 2.70 3.89
CA GLN A 54 -3.74 2.89 4.31
C GLN A 54 -3.63 3.86 5.50
N LEU A 55 -4.42 4.93 5.55
CA LEU A 55 -4.45 5.82 6.72
C LEU A 55 -4.98 5.10 7.98
N LEU A 56 -6.08 4.35 7.85
CA LEU A 56 -6.65 3.58 8.97
C LEU A 56 -5.69 2.49 9.43
N TRP A 57 -5.09 1.78 8.48
CA TRP A 57 -4.12 0.73 8.75
C TRP A 57 -2.89 1.29 9.46
N ALA A 58 -2.34 2.41 8.99
CA ALA A 58 -1.19 3.07 9.61
C ALA A 58 -1.48 3.45 11.08
N PHE A 59 -2.65 4.03 11.35
CA PHE A 59 -3.06 4.39 12.71
C PHE A 59 -3.09 3.16 13.62
N LEU A 60 -3.68 2.06 13.16
CA LEU A 60 -3.79 0.83 13.95
C LEU A 60 -2.42 0.13 14.10
N ALA A 61 -1.61 0.08 13.04
CA ALA A 61 -0.27 -0.51 13.01
C ALA A 61 0.73 0.20 13.94
N TRP A 62 0.54 1.50 14.19
CA TRP A 62 1.41 2.30 15.06
C TRP A 62 1.39 1.86 16.54
N THR A 63 0.33 1.19 16.98
CA THR A 63 0.06 0.91 18.41
C THR A 63 0.68 -0.40 18.91
N ARG A 64 -0.13 -1.47 18.99
CA ARG A 64 0.29 -2.86 19.24
C ARG A 64 -0.53 -3.76 18.32
N PRO A 65 -0.20 -3.82 17.02
CA PRO A 65 -1.03 -4.49 16.05
C PRO A 65 -1.07 -6.01 16.30
N PRO A 66 -2.25 -6.64 16.25
CA PRO A 66 -2.32 -8.10 16.19
C PRO A 66 -1.78 -8.60 14.84
N THR A 67 -1.26 -9.82 14.79
CA THR A 67 -0.70 -10.43 13.56
C THR A 67 -1.67 -10.40 12.38
N ALA A 68 -2.97 -10.57 12.62
CA ALA A 68 -3.99 -10.49 11.59
C ALA A 68 -4.06 -9.10 10.93
N LEU A 69 -3.86 -8.02 11.69
CA LEU A 69 -3.82 -6.66 11.16
C LEU A 69 -2.56 -6.44 10.31
N LEU A 70 -1.41 -6.96 10.74
CA LEU A 70 -0.19 -6.86 9.93
C LEU A 70 -0.32 -7.61 8.60
N ALA A 71 -0.93 -8.80 8.63
CA ALA A 71 -1.19 -9.61 7.44
C ALA A 71 -2.10 -8.89 6.41
N THR A 72 -3.09 -8.09 6.84
CA THR A 72 -3.90 -7.31 5.89
C THR A 72 -3.07 -6.23 5.21
N GLY A 73 -2.15 -5.59 5.93
CA GLY A 73 -1.21 -4.62 5.36
C GLY A 73 -0.33 -5.25 4.29
N ILE A 74 0.25 -6.42 4.59
CA ILE A 74 1.05 -7.19 3.63
C ILE A 74 0.22 -7.55 2.40
N GLY A 75 -0.97 -8.11 2.59
CA GLY A 75 -1.82 -8.60 1.50
C GLY A 75 -2.25 -7.47 0.55
N VAL A 76 -2.74 -6.35 1.10
CA VAL A 76 -3.17 -5.21 0.28
C VAL A 76 -1.99 -4.57 -0.44
N SER A 77 -0.87 -4.33 0.26
CA SER A 77 0.32 -3.70 -0.34
C SER A 77 0.92 -4.57 -1.44
N THR A 78 0.93 -5.89 -1.26
CA THR A 78 1.35 -6.86 -2.29
C THR A 78 0.43 -6.79 -3.51
N GLY A 79 -0.88 -6.73 -3.29
CA GLY A 79 -1.87 -6.58 -4.37
C GLY A 79 -1.68 -5.28 -5.15
N LEU A 80 -1.42 -4.16 -4.47
CA LEU A 80 -1.17 -2.87 -5.09
C LEU A 80 0.13 -2.87 -5.91
N ALA A 81 1.22 -3.41 -5.35
CA ALA A 81 2.49 -3.57 -6.04
C ALA A 81 2.34 -4.45 -7.29
N ALA A 82 1.65 -5.58 -7.17
CA ALA A 82 1.40 -6.49 -8.29
C ALA A 82 0.54 -5.83 -9.37
N LEU A 83 -0.54 -5.14 -8.98
CA LEU A 83 -1.41 -4.41 -9.91
C LEU A 83 -0.63 -3.31 -10.65
N TRP A 84 0.21 -2.57 -9.94
CA TRP A 84 1.05 -1.55 -10.55
C TRP A 84 2.00 -2.15 -11.59
N VAL A 85 2.70 -3.24 -11.25
CA VAL A 85 3.60 -3.94 -12.19
C VAL A 85 2.82 -4.43 -13.41
N PHE A 86 1.68 -5.06 -13.19
CA PHE A 86 0.82 -5.57 -14.26
C PHE A 86 0.35 -4.45 -15.19
N SER A 87 -0.03 -3.28 -14.65
CA SER A 87 -0.46 -2.14 -15.47
C SER A 87 0.64 -1.60 -16.39
N ARG A 88 1.93 -1.78 -16.03
CA ARG A 88 3.07 -1.37 -16.88
C ARG A 88 3.49 -2.43 -17.88
N THR A 89 3.23 -3.70 -17.62
CA THR A 89 3.72 -4.82 -18.46
C THR A 89 2.66 -5.42 -19.37
N ALA A 90 1.42 -5.53 -18.88
CA ALA A 90 0.29 -6.12 -19.60
C ALA A 90 -0.91 -5.16 -19.75
N GLY A 91 -0.83 -3.97 -19.14
CA GLY A 91 -1.90 -2.99 -19.13
C GLY A 91 -2.88 -3.19 -17.97
N ALA A 92 -3.76 -2.21 -17.75
CA ALA A 92 -4.77 -2.32 -16.70
C ALA A 92 -5.70 -3.51 -16.96
N PRO A 93 -6.08 -4.30 -15.93
CA PRO A 93 -6.96 -5.46 -16.12
C PRO A 93 -8.39 -5.07 -16.47
N PHE A 94 -8.81 -3.85 -16.08
CA PHE A 94 -10.17 -3.34 -16.26
C PHE A 94 -10.15 -1.86 -16.63
N GLY A 95 -11.28 -1.39 -17.17
CA GLY A 95 -11.53 0.02 -17.45
C GLY A 95 -11.40 0.37 -18.94
N PRO A 96 -11.59 1.66 -19.29
CA PRO A 96 -11.61 2.13 -20.68
C PRO A 96 -10.32 1.84 -21.46
N ASN A 97 -9.19 1.76 -20.75
CA ASN A 97 -7.86 1.52 -21.31
C ASN A 97 -7.33 0.12 -20.98
N ALA A 98 -8.21 -0.86 -20.73
CA ALA A 98 -7.79 -2.22 -20.38
C ALA A 98 -6.89 -2.85 -21.46
N GLY A 99 -5.84 -3.55 -21.03
CA GLY A 99 -4.84 -4.17 -21.91
C GLY A 99 -3.85 -3.19 -22.57
N GLN A 100 -4.03 -1.88 -22.37
CA GLN A 100 -3.07 -0.87 -22.82
C GLN A 100 -2.06 -0.60 -21.70
N THR A 101 -0.77 -0.68 -22.00
CA THR A 101 0.28 -0.44 -21.01
C THR A 101 0.29 1.02 -20.59
N GLU A 102 0.31 1.23 -19.29
CA GLU A 102 0.34 2.57 -18.75
C GLU A 102 1.79 3.06 -18.58
N ALA A 103 2.05 4.35 -18.82
CA ALA A 103 3.40 4.91 -18.70
C ALA A 103 3.98 4.84 -17.29
N VAL A 104 5.27 4.52 -17.15
CA VAL A 104 5.95 4.55 -15.85
C VAL A 104 6.17 6.00 -15.42
N LYS A 105 5.58 6.40 -14.29
CA LYS A 105 5.69 7.74 -13.73
C LYS A 105 6.32 7.69 -12.34
N ALA A 106 7.04 8.76 -11.97
CA ALA A 106 7.74 8.87 -10.69
C ALA A 106 6.83 8.59 -9.49
N ALA A 107 5.62 9.16 -9.46
CA ALA A 107 4.64 8.92 -8.38
C ALA A 107 4.32 7.43 -8.20
N GLY A 108 4.20 6.67 -9.30
CA GLY A 108 3.96 5.24 -9.26
C GLY A 108 5.14 4.44 -8.71
N ILE A 109 6.38 4.82 -9.06
CA ILE A 109 7.59 4.21 -8.49
C ILE A 109 7.68 4.50 -6.99
N CYS A 110 7.42 5.74 -6.58
CA CYS A 110 7.41 6.10 -5.16
C CYS A 110 6.37 5.30 -4.38
N ALA A 111 5.15 5.16 -4.91
CA ALA A 111 4.12 4.32 -4.30
C ALA A 111 4.59 2.86 -4.18
N LEU A 112 5.11 2.26 -5.25
CA LEU A 112 5.63 0.89 -5.24
C LEU A 112 6.69 0.67 -4.14
N LEU A 113 7.66 1.58 -4.01
CA LEU A 113 8.71 1.48 -3.00
C LEU A 113 8.14 1.55 -1.58
N LEU A 114 7.12 2.39 -1.36
CA LEU A 114 6.42 2.49 -0.08
C LEU A 114 5.63 1.21 0.21
N GLU A 115 4.94 0.64 -0.78
CA GLU A 115 4.26 -0.67 -0.63
C GLU A 115 5.25 -1.77 -0.23
N CYS A 116 6.41 -1.83 -0.89
CA CYS A 116 7.47 -2.78 -0.53
C CYS A 116 7.93 -2.60 0.92
N TYR A 117 8.05 -1.37 1.39
CA TYR A 117 8.44 -1.10 2.77
C TYR A 117 7.34 -1.52 3.76
N ILE A 118 6.06 -1.30 3.44
CA ILE A 118 4.94 -1.79 4.26
C ILE A 118 5.03 -3.31 4.41
N ILE A 119 5.28 -4.04 3.31
CA ILE A 119 5.42 -5.50 3.33
C ILE A 119 6.58 -5.93 4.23
N MET A 120 7.77 -5.35 4.05
CA MET A 120 8.94 -5.71 4.85
C MET A 120 8.80 -5.37 6.33
N GLY A 121 8.21 -4.21 6.65
CA GLY A 121 8.07 -3.75 8.04
C GLY A 121 6.90 -4.37 8.80
N ALA A 122 5.98 -5.04 8.10
CA ALA A 122 4.84 -5.74 8.70
C ALA A 122 5.02 -7.27 8.79
N ALA A 123 6.05 -7.82 8.16
CA ALA A 123 6.39 -9.26 8.16
C ALA A 123 7.14 -9.68 9.42
#